data_AF-A0A0A7V2Z7-F1
#
_entry.id   AF-A0A0A7V2Z7-F1
#
_cell.length_a   1.000
_cell.length_b   1.000
_cell.length_c   1.000
_cell.angle_alpha   90.00
_cell.angle_beta   90.00
_cell.angle_gamma   90.00
#
_symmetry.space_group_name_H-M   'P 1'
#
loop_
_entity.id
_entity.type
_entity.pdbx_description
1 polymer ?
#
loop_
_entity_poly.entity_id
_entity_poly.type
_entity_poly.pdbx_seq_one_letter_code
_entity_poly.pdbx_strand_id
1 'polypeptide(L)'
;MTYRTSMQIVADVLTVTEQTGQEGIKTTSLLTKANLSHSRLEKFVKNLTGAGLINKIEFDGRHTFVITEKGRQYLESYQKFSDLAGTFGLDL
;
A
#
# COMPACT_ATOMS: atom_id res chain seq x y z
N MET A 1 -22.79 -1.73 -0.56
CA MET A 1 -21.41 -1.56 -1.05
C MET A 1 -20.60 -0.96 0.08
N THR A 2 -19.70 -1.73 0.68
CA THR A 2 -18.80 -1.22 1.71
C THR A 2 -17.67 -0.46 1.03
N TYR A 3 -17.56 0.84 1.32
CA TYR A 3 -16.46 1.64 0.81
C TYR A 3 -15.20 1.31 1.60
N ARG A 4 -14.10 1.07 0.90
CA ARG A 4 -12.81 0.86 1.56
C ARG A 4 -12.40 2.14 2.30
N THR A 5 -11.98 1.99 3.54
CA THR A 5 -11.40 3.07 4.33
C THR A 5 -10.02 3.44 3.76
N SER A 6 -9.55 4.65 4.06
CA SER A 6 -8.20 5.06 3.66
C SER A 6 -7.13 4.11 4.19
N MET A 7 -7.32 3.55 5.39
CA MET A 7 -6.38 2.60 6.00
C MET A 7 -6.33 1.27 5.22
N GLN A 8 -7.48 0.73 4.82
CA GLN A 8 -7.53 -0.46 3.95
C GLN A 8 -6.79 -0.22 2.63
N ILE A 9 -6.98 0.95 2.01
CA ILE A 9 -6.29 1.29 0.76
C ILE A 9 -4.77 1.37 0.97
N VAL A 10 -4.31 1.92 2.09
CA VAL A 10 -2.88 1.95 2.43
C VAL A 10 -2.35 0.53 2.62
N ALA A 11 -3.06 -0.31 3.39
CA ALA A 11 -2.68 -1.69 3.61
C ALA A 11 -2.60 -2.49 2.30
N ASP A 12 -3.59 -2.32 1.40
CA ASP A 12 -3.60 -2.94 0.07
C ASP A 12 -2.35 -2.55 -0.74
N VAL A 13 -2.02 -1.25 -0.79
CA VAL A 13 -0.86 -0.75 -1.54
C VAL A 13 0.44 -1.29 -0.96
N LEU A 14 0.59 -1.30 0.36
CA LEU A 14 1.79 -1.81 1.03
C LEU A 14 1.94 -3.32 0.86
N THR A 15 0.84 -4.08 0.95
CA THR A 15 0.84 -5.53 0.71
C THR A 15 1.31 -5.83 -0.71
N VAL A 16 0.80 -5.08 -1.70
CA VAL A 16 1.16 -5.26 -3.10
C VAL A 16 2.64 -4.93 -3.35
N THR A 17 3.17 -3.85 -2.75
CA THR A 17 4.59 -3.49 -2.91
C THR A 17 5.53 -4.46 -2.19
N GLU A 18 5.12 -5.03 -1.07
CA GLU A 18 5.86 -6.09 -0.37
C GLU A 18 5.96 -7.37 -1.20
N GLN A 19 4.85 -7.82 -1.79
CA GLN A 19 4.79 -9.03 -2.62
C GLN A 19 5.66 -8.94 -3.88
N THR A 20 5.93 -7.74 -4.38
CA THR A 20 6.79 -7.55 -5.57
C THR A 20 8.29 -7.56 -5.27
N GLY A 21 8.69 -7.57 -3.99
CA GLY A 21 10.09 -7.65 -3.61
C GLY A 21 10.93 -6.46 -4.10
N GLN A 22 12.21 -6.71 -4.41
CA GLN A 22 13.20 -5.67 -4.69
C GLN A 22 13.04 -5.02 -6.08
N GLU A 23 12.40 -5.70 -7.03
CA GLU A 23 12.12 -5.15 -8.37
C GLU A 23 11.05 -4.05 -8.31
N GLY A 24 10.20 -4.12 -7.28
CA GLY A 24 9.10 -3.21 -7.04
C GLY A 24 7.97 -3.35 -8.05
N ILE A 25 6.97 -2.49 -7.90
CA ILE A 25 5.78 -2.49 -8.75
C ILE A 25 5.68 -1.23 -9.60
N LYS A 26 5.29 -1.40 -10.87
CA LYS A 26 4.97 -0.27 -11.76
C LYS A 26 3.69 0.42 -11.31
N THR A 27 3.63 1.75 -11.49
CA THR A 27 2.43 2.55 -11.17
C THR A 27 1.14 1.96 -11.78
N THR A 28 1.21 1.52 -13.04
CA THR A 28 0.07 0.93 -13.76
C THR A 28 -0.39 -0.40 -13.17
N SER A 29 0.53 -1.26 -12.76
CA SER A 29 0.21 -2.51 -12.07
C SER A 29 -0.34 -2.26 -10.67
N LEU A 30 0.15 -1.21 -9.99
CA LEU A 30 -0.38 -0.78 -8.70
C LEU A 30 -1.83 -0.27 -8.81
N LEU A 31 -2.17 0.46 -9.88
CA LEU A 31 -3.55 0.88 -10.18
C LEU A 31 -4.51 -0.30 -10.28
N THR A 32 -4.14 -1.31 -11.06
CA THR A 32 -4.99 -2.48 -11.30
C THR A 32 -5.17 -3.28 -10.01
N LYS A 33 -4.11 -3.49 -9.23
CA LYS A 33 -4.18 -4.28 -8.00
C LYS A 33 -4.89 -3.57 -6.85
N ALA A 34 -4.72 -2.26 -6.71
CA ALA A 34 -5.36 -1.48 -5.64
C ALA A 34 -6.82 -1.11 -5.94
N ASN A 35 -7.36 -1.41 -7.14
CA ASN A 35 -8.72 -1.05 -7.55
C ASN A 35 -9.04 0.45 -7.33
N LEU A 36 -8.11 1.33 -7.71
CA LEU A 36 -8.22 2.79 -7.57
C LEU A 36 -8.22 3.47 -8.94
N SER A 37 -8.89 4.61 -9.04
CA SER A 37 -8.70 5.51 -10.18
C SER A 37 -7.31 6.13 -10.17
N HIS A 38 -6.83 6.57 -11.34
CA HIS A 38 -5.51 7.19 -11.51
C HIS A 38 -5.26 8.35 -10.54
N SER A 39 -6.20 9.29 -10.47
CA SER A 39 -6.09 10.49 -9.62
C SER A 39 -6.08 10.18 -8.12
N ARG A 40 -6.76 9.10 -7.70
CA ARG A 40 -6.73 8.66 -6.30
C ARG A 40 -5.40 8.00 -5.96
N LEU A 41 -4.91 7.10 -6.82
CA LEU A 41 -3.63 6.44 -6.58
C LEU A 41 -2.49 7.45 -6.51
N GLU A 42 -2.46 8.43 -7.42
CA GLU A 42 -1.38 9.43 -7.44
C GLU A 42 -1.28 10.18 -6.10
N LYS A 43 -2.43 10.54 -5.51
CA LYS A 43 -2.48 11.13 -4.16
C LYS A 43 -1.98 10.15 -3.10
N PHE A 44 -2.39 8.88 -3.16
CA PHE A 44 -1.93 7.86 -2.21
C PHE A 44 -0.43 7.61 -2.33
N VAL A 45 0.10 7.38 -3.52
CA VAL A 45 1.53 7.18 -3.78
C VAL A 45 2.33 8.39 -3.29
N LYS A 46 1.87 9.61 -3.56
CA LYS A 46 2.51 10.82 -3.05
C LYS A 46 2.53 10.85 -1.52
N ASN A 47 1.41 10.53 -0.88
CA ASN A 47 1.31 10.50 0.59
C ASN A 47 2.18 9.39 1.21
N LEU A 48 2.18 8.19 0.63
CA LEU A 48 2.96 7.05 1.11
C LEU A 48 4.47 7.26 0.92
N THR A 49 4.87 7.85 -0.21
CA THR A 49 6.26 8.23 -0.46
C THR A 49 6.68 9.35 0.49
N GLY A 50 5.86 10.39 0.65
CA GLY A 50 6.11 11.49 1.58
C GLY A 50 6.15 11.06 3.06
N ALA A 51 5.40 10.03 3.43
CA ALA A 51 5.43 9.41 4.75
C ALA A 51 6.60 8.41 4.92
N GLY A 52 7.34 8.09 3.87
CA GLY A 52 8.45 7.14 3.87
C GLY A 52 8.01 5.68 4.03
N LEU A 53 6.78 5.32 3.65
CA LEU A 53 6.27 3.95 3.69
C LEU A 53 6.62 3.15 2.44
N ILE A 54 6.79 3.84 1.31
CA ILE A 54 7.30 3.29 0.06
C ILE A 54 8.38 4.21 -0.51
N ASN A 55 9.26 3.66 -1.34
CA ASN A 55 10.24 4.41 -2.12
C ASN A 55 9.99 4.21 -3.61
N LYS A 56 10.24 5.27 -4.39
CA LYS A 56 10.33 5.19 -5.83
C LYS A 56 11.76 4.82 -6.21
N ILE A 57 11.95 3.77 -6.99
CA ILE A 57 13.24 3.34 -7.53
C ILE A 57 13.19 3.28 -9.05
N GLU A 58 14.36 3.16 -9.66
CA GLU A 58 14.48 2.81 -11.07
C GLU A 58 14.92 1.35 -11.19
N PHE A 59 14.15 0.57 -11.92
CA PHE A 59 14.41 -0.84 -12.18
C PHE A 59 14.10 -1.12 -13.65
N ASP A 60 15.06 -1.70 -14.38
CA ASP A 60 14.94 -2.00 -15.81
C ASP A 60 14.49 -0.78 -16.65
N GLY A 61 15.10 0.39 -16.38
CA GLY A 61 14.80 1.66 -17.05
C GLY A 61 13.39 2.21 -16.79
N ARG A 62 12.69 1.69 -15.77
CA ARG A 62 11.32 2.07 -15.42
C ARG A 62 11.23 2.49 -13.96
N HIS A 63 10.31 3.41 -13.70
CA HIS A 63 9.97 3.78 -12.33
C HIS A 63 9.10 2.70 -11.68
N THR A 64 9.58 2.15 -10.58
CA THR A 64 8.85 1.19 -9.74
C THR A 64 8.80 1.67 -8.29
N PHE A 65 7.92 1.06 -7.49
CA PHE A 65 7.79 1.36 -6.06
C PHE A 65 8.10 0.12 -5.24
N VAL A 66 8.88 0.29 -4.19
CA VAL A 66 9.23 -0.74 -3.21
C VAL A 66 8.79 -0.33 -1.82
N ILE A 67 8.39 -1.30 -1.00
CA ILE A 67 8.07 -1.04 0.41
C ILE A 67 9.34 -0.72 1.19
N THR A 68 9.27 0.23 2.11
CA THR A 68 10.36 0.52 3.06
C THR A 68 10.23 -0.35 4.30
N GLU A 69 11.26 -0.34 5.15
CA GLU A 69 11.17 -0.97 6.47
C GLU A 69 10.03 -0.37 7.33
N LYS A 70 9.88 0.96 7.29
CA LYS A 70 8.77 1.66 7.95
C LYS A 70 7.41 1.23 7.38
N GLY A 71 7.32 0.98 6.08
CA GLY A 71 6.14 0.43 5.43
C GLY A 71 5.77 -0.95 5.95
N ARG A 72 6.74 -1.85 6.11
CA ARG A 72 6.53 -3.19 6.68
C ARG A 72 6.03 -3.13 8.11
N GLN A 73 6.65 -2.30 8.95
CA GLN A 73 6.22 -2.08 10.34
C GLN A 73 4.78 -1.56 10.44
N TYR A 74 4.40 -0.64 9.54
CA TYR A 74 3.02 -0.19 9.44
C TYR A 74 2.08 -1.34 9.11
N LEU A 75 2.41 -2.17 8.12
CA LEU A 75 1.57 -3.29 7.68
C LEU A 75 1.38 -4.32 8.79
N GLU A 76 2.44 -4.66 9.52
CA GLU A 76 2.37 -5.55 10.69
C GLU A 76 1.46 -4.97 11.78
N SER A 77 1.58 -3.67 12.07
CA SER A 77 0.75 -2.98 13.05
C SER A 77 -0.73 -2.93 12.64
N TYR A 78 -0.98 -2.69 11.34
CA TYR A 78 -2.32 -2.72 10.77
C TYR A 78 -2.96 -4.10 10.91
N GLN A 79 -2.23 -5.17 10.59
CA GLN A 79 -2.75 -6.54 10.72
C GLN A 79 -3.12 -6.85 12.17
N LYS A 80 -2.23 -6.57 13.13
CA LYS A 80 -2.52 -6.76 14.57
C LYS A 80 -3.74 -5.98 15.03
N PHE A 81 -3.87 -4.73 14.58
CA PHE A 81 -5.02 -3.89 14.90
C PHE A 81 -6.31 -4.43 14.27
N SER A 82 -6.26 -4.87 13.02
CA SER A 82 -7.40 -5.45 12.31
C SER A 82 -7.87 -6.74 12.96
N ASP A 83 -6.94 -7.63 13.33
CA ASP A 83 -7.27 -8.87 14.03
C ASP A 83 -7.93 -8.57 15.38
N LEU A 84 -7.36 -7.63 16.15
CA LEU A 84 -7.91 -7.19 17.42
C LEU A 84 -9.32 -6.60 17.26
N ALA A 85 -9.53 -5.70 16.31
CA ALA A 85 -10.84 -5.13 16.01
C ALA A 85 -11.88 -6.24 15.69
N GLY A 86 -11.47 -7.23 14.89
CA GLY A 86 -12.29 -8.40 14.59
C GLY A 86 -12.69 -9.20 15.83
N THR A 87 -11.82 -9.33 16.84
CA THR A 87 -12.18 -10.00 18.11
C THR A 87 -13.28 -9.29 18.90
N PHE A 88 -13.48 -7.98 18.66
CA PHE A 88 -14.56 -7.18 19.24
C PHE A 88 -15.79 -7.06 18.32
N GLY A 89 -15.80 -7.75 17.17
CA GLY A 89 -16.90 -7.67 16.19
C GLY A 89 -16.92 -6.36 15.41
N LEU A 90 -15.79 -5.66 15.31
CA LEU A 90 -15.64 -4.44 14.52
C LEU A 90 -15.06 -4.77 13.15
N ASP A 91 -15.73 -4.33 12.09
CA ASP A 91 -15.20 -4.33 10.73
C ASP A 91 -14.51 -2.99 10.43
N LEU A 92 -13.33 -3.06 9.80
CA LEU A 92 -12.52 -1.91 9.35
C LEU A 92 -12.74 -1.53 7.89
#